data_AF-A0A401UCL0-F1
#
_entry.id   AF-A0A401UCL0-F1
#
_cell.length_a   1.000
_cell.length_b   1.000
_cell.length_c   1.000
_cell.angle_alpha   90.00
_cell.angle_beta   90.00
_cell.angle_gamma   90.00
#
_symmetry.space_group_name_H-M   'P 1'
#
loop_
_entity.id
_entity.type
_entity.pdbx_description
1 polymer ?
#
loop_
_entity_poly.entity_id
_entity_poly.type
_entity_poly.pdbx_seq_one_letter_code
_entity_poly.pdbx_strand_id
1 'polypeptide(L)'
;MAGTFAMGSFAENLHLHFPKLFSLPSAFPYADSFVTVMSIVATYLMVQKKAECWLVWLVVDVVATYLYFSKGILFVGIEYLAFCFIAAYGFYKWFKDSKTAVV
;
A
#
# COMPACT_ATOMS: atom_id res chain seq x y z
N MET A 1 -10.93 -21.14 11.62
CA MET A 1 -11.30 -22.01 10.48
C MET A 1 -12.73 -21.77 10.00
N ALA A 2 -13.75 -21.77 10.86
CA ALA A 2 -15.14 -21.52 10.43
C ALA A 2 -15.35 -20.17 9.69
N GLY A 3 -14.67 -19.11 10.12
CA GLY A 3 -14.75 -17.80 9.46
C GLY A 3 -14.18 -17.79 8.03
N THR A 4 -13.12 -18.56 7.76
CA THR A 4 -12.52 -18.67 6.42
C THR A 4 -13.45 -19.39 5.44
N PHE A 5 -14.16 -20.43 5.90
CA PHE A 5 -15.14 -21.16 5.08
C PHE A 5 -16.38 -20.31 4.79
N ALA A 6 -16.91 -19.57 5.78
CA ALA A 6 -18.05 -18.68 5.58
C ALA A 6 -17.74 -17.57 4.58
N MET A 7 -16.54 -16.98 4.69
CA MET A 7 -16.09 -15.92 3.78
C MET A 7 -15.81 -16.47 2.36
N GLY A 8 -15.31 -17.70 2.25
CA GLY A 8 -15.10 -18.40 0.97
C GLY A 8 -16.40 -18.72 0.23
N SER A 9 -17.42 -19.24 0.93
CA SER A 9 -18.71 -19.58 0.33
C SER A 9 -19.50 -18.35 -0.16
N PHE A 10 -19.34 -17.22 0.53
CA PHE A 10 -19.88 -15.93 0.09
C PHE A 10 -19.13 -15.37 -1.14
N ALA A 11 -17.80 -15.47 -1.15
CA ALA A 11 -16.96 -15.04 -2.29
C ALA A 11 -17.26 -15.84 -3.58
N GLU A 12 -17.56 -17.13 -3.47
CA GLU A 12 -17.89 -17.98 -4.61
C GLU A 12 -19.19 -17.55 -5.32
N ASN A 13 -20.18 -17.08 -4.55
CA ASN A 13 -21.47 -16.59 -5.07
C ASN A 13 -21.45 -15.11 -5.47
N LEU A 14 -20.33 -14.42 -5.33
CA LEU A 14 -20.21 -12.98 -5.54
C LEU A 14 -20.43 -12.57 -7.01
N HIS A 15 -20.16 -13.50 -7.94
CA HIS A 15 -20.36 -13.30 -9.38
C HIS A 15 -21.84 -13.18 -9.78
N LEU A 16 -22.78 -13.69 -8.97
CA LEU A 16 -24.23 -13.58 -9.20
C LEU A 16 -24.79 -12.23 -8.69
N HIS A 17 -24.20 -11.66 -7.64
CA HIS A 17 -24.70 -10.44 -7.01
C HIS A 17 -24.21 -9.14 -7.67
N PHE A 18 -23.01 -9.12 -8.26
CA PHE A 18 -22.43 -7.88 -8.78
C PHE A 18 -21.79 -7.98 -10.18
N PRO A 19 -22.56 -8.34 -11.23
CA PRO A 19 -22.05 -8.41 -12.61
C PRO A 19 -21.54 -7.06 -13.16
N LYS A 20 -21.99 -5.92 -12.60
CA LYS A 20 -21.57 -4.58 -13.04
C LYS A 20 -20.25 -4.08 -12.43
N LEU A 21 -19.77 -4.65 -11.31
CA LEU A 21 -18.53 -4.20 -10.65
C LEU A 21 -17.27 -4.79 -11.29
N PHE A 22 -17.35 -6.01 -11.82
CA PHE A 22 -16.23 -6.70 -12.46
C PHE A 22 -16.12 -6.46 -13.97
N SER A 23 -17.00 -5.62 -14.55
CA SER A 23 -17.05 -5.35 -15.98
C SER A 23 -16.32 -4.07 -16.40
N LEU A 24 -15.80 -3.28 -15.46
CA LEU A 24 -15.04 -2.08 -15.81
C LEU A 24 -13.60 -2.45 -16.17
N PRO A 25 -13.10 -2.07 -17.35
CA PRO A 25 -11.67 -2.14 -17.62
C PRO A 25 -10.94 -1.34 -16.54
N SER A 26 -9.98 -1.99 -15.87
CA SER A 26 -9.06 -1.31 -14.96
C SER A 26 -8.51 -0.08 -15.70
N ALA A 27 -8.80 1.11 -15.19
CA ALA A 27 -8.41 2.35 -15.87
C ALA A 27 -6.87 2.49 -15.94
N PHE A 28 -6.11 1.80 -15.07
CA PHE A 28 -4.65 1.82 -15.01
C PHE A 28 -4.06 0.50 -14.46
N PRO A 29 -4.07 -0.61 -15.23
CA PRO A 29 -3.65 -1.93 -14.74
C PRO A 29 -2.16 -2.00 -14.41
N TYR A 30 -1.31 -1.24 -15.10
CA TYR A 30 0.12 -1.18 -14.82
C TYR A 30 0.44 -0.46 -13.51
N ALA A 31 -0.24 0.64 -13.22
CA ALA A 31 0.00 1.39 -11.98
C ALA A 31 -0.50 0.60 -10.76
N ASP A 32 -1.62 -0.10 -10.90
CA ASP A 32 -2.16 -0.98 -9.85
C ASP A 32 -1.21 -2.16 -9.57
N SER A 33 -0.71 -2.80 -10.63
CA SER A 33 0.29 -3.88 -10.52
C SER A 33 1.61 -3.39 -9.91
N PHE A 34 2.03 -2.16 -10.20
CA PHE A 34 3.21 -1.57 -9.58
C PHE A 34 3.03 -1.38 -8.06
N VAL A 35 1.89 -0.84 -7.63
CA VAL A 35 1.57 -0.64 -6.21
C VAL A 35 1.54 -1.98 -5.46
N THR A 36 0.97 -3.03 -6.05
CA THR A 36 0.93 -4.36 -5.41
C THR A 36 2.32 -4.98 -5.25
N VAL A 37 3.14 -4.97 -6.32
CA VAL A 37 4.52 -5.50 -6.26
C VAL A 37 5.35 -4.71 -5.25
N MET A 38 5.27 -3.37 -5.26
CA MET A 38 6.01 -2.54 -4.32
C MET A 38 5.54 -2.76 -2.87
N SER A 39 4.25 -3.00 -2.63
CA SER A 39 3.73 -3.31 -1.29
C SER A 39 4.27 -4.64 -0.75
N ILE A 40 4.43 -5.65 -1.60
CA ILE A 40 5.05 -6.93 -1.21
C ILE A 40 6.52 -6.72 -0.84
N VAL A 41 7.26 -5.96 -1.64
CA VAL A 41 8.67 -5.62 -1.38
C VAL A 41 8.81 -4.81 -0.08
N ALA A 42 7.93 -3.83 0.14
CA ALA A 42 7.89 -3.04 1.37
C ALA A 42 7.64 -3.92 2.60
N THR A 43 6.68 -4.83 2.51
CA THR A 43 6.36 -5.77 3.61
C THR A 43 7.53 -6.71 3.89
N TYR A 44 8.21 -7.21 2.85
CA TYR A 44 9.40 -8.03 3.00
C TYR A 44 10.56 -7.29 3.69
N LEU A 45 10.81 -6.04 3.31
CA LEU A 45 11.82 -5.18 3.94
C LEU A 45 11.45 -4.81 5.38
N MET A 46 10.16 -4.68 5.66
CA MET A 46 9.63 -4.41 7.01
C MET A 46 9.92 -5.59 7.95
N VAL A 47 9.74 -6.83 7.47
CA VAL A 47 10.08 -8.05 8.23
C VAL A 47 11.57 -8.12 8.53
N GLN A 48 12.43 -7.63 7.63
CA GLN A 48 13.87 -7.56 7.85
C GLN A 48 14.32 -6.43 8.80
N LYS A 49 13.40 -5.61 9.34
CA LYS A 49 13.71 -4.47 10.24
C LYS A 49 14.80 -3.52 9.70
N LYS A 50 14.92 -3.40 8.38
CA LYS A 50 15.91 -2.50 7.75
C LYS A 50 15.38 -1.08 7.65
N ALA A 51 16.24 -0.09 7.87
CA ALA A 51 15.90 1.32 7.69
C ALA A 51 15.50 1.66 6.24
N GLU A 52 15.98 0.87 5.27
CA GLU A 52 15.64 0.95 3.85
C GLU A 52 14.14 0.74 3.58
N CYS A 53 13.42 0.05 4.47
CA CYS A 53 11.98 -0.14 4.39
C CYS A 53 11.22 1.21 4.34
N TRP A 54 11.68 2.21 5.08
CA TRP A 54 11.04 3.52 5.13
C TRP A 54 11.20 4.30 3.82
N LEU A 55 12.32 4.13 3.11
CA LEU A 55 12.51 4.73 1.79
C LEU A 55 11.57 4.09 0.75
N VAL A 56 11.37 2.77 0.82
CA VAL A 56 10.44 2.08 -0.07
C VAL A 56 9.01 2.52 0.18
N TRP A 57 8.57 2.63 1.44
CA TRP A 57 7.26 3.18 1.77
C TRP A 57 7.08 4.61 1.27
N LEU A 58 8.08 5.47 1.44
CA LEU A 58 8.01 6.85 0.93
C LEU A 58 7.86 6.90 -0.60
N VAL A 59 8.57 6.04 -1.35
CA VAL A 59 8.41 5.95 -2.81
C VAL A 59 7.00 5.45 -3.18
N VAL A 60 6.49 4.43 -2.48
CA VAL A 60 5.13 3.90 -2.72
C VAL A 60 4.07 4.96 -2.44
N ASP A 61 4.17 5.64 -1.31
CA ASP A 61 3.21 6.67 -0.91
C ASP A 61 3.21 7.84 -1.90
N VAL A 62 4.37 8.30 -2.36
CA VAL A 62 4.46 9.36 -3.38
C VAL A 62 3.82 8.94 -4.71
N VAL A 63 4.09 7.72 -5.18
CA VAL A 63 3.49 7.19 -6.42
C VAL A 63 1.99 7.00 -6.26
N ALA A 64 1.54 6.48 -5.11
CA ALA A 64 0.13 6.31 -4.79
C ALA A 64 -0.59 7.67 -4.72
N THR A 65 -0.05 8.65 -4.00
CA THR A 65 -0.60 10.02 -3.96
C THR A 65 -0.76 10.58 -5.37
N TYR A 66 0.27 10.52 -6.22
CA TYR A 66 0.18 11.00 -7.60
C TYR A 66 -0.91 10.27 -8.42
N LEU A 67 -0.99 8.95 -8.28
CA LEU A 67 -1.97 8.13 -8.98
C LEU A 67 -3.41 8.43 -8.53
N TYR A 68 -3.66 8.56 -7.22
CA TYR A 68 -4.99 8.83 -6.69
C TYR A 68 -5.47 10.26 -6.94
N PHE A 69 -4.55 11.24 -6.95
CA PHE A 69 -4.84 12.59 -7.45
C PHE A 69 -5.20 12.56 -8.94
N SER A 70 -4.49 11.78 -9.76
CA SER A 70 -4.81 11.61 -11.18
C SER A 70 -6.15 10.91 -11.42
N LYS A 71 -6.57 10.02 -10.50
CA LYS A 71 -7.90 9.39 -10.51
C LYS A 71 -9.02 10.32 -10.01
N GLY A 72 -8.72 11.53 -9.53
CA GLY A 72 -9.70 12.47 -8.96
C GLY A 72 -10.23 12.07 -7.58
N ILE A 73 -9.63 11.07 -6.94
CA ILE A 73 -10.05 10.55 -5.63
C ILE A 73 -9.28 11.28 -4.54
N LEU A 74 -9.71 12.51 -4.23
CA LEU A 74 -9.01 13.41 -3.30
C LEU A 74 -8.85 12.83 -1.90
N PHE A 75 -9.86 12.10 -1.39
CA PHE A 75 -9.83 11.52 -0.05
C PHE A 75 -8.67 10.53 0.11
N VAL A 76 -8.54 9.59 -0.82
CA VAL A 76 -7.47 8.58 -0.80
C VAL A 76 -6.11 9.21 -1.09
N GLY A 77 -6.05 10.21 -2.00
CA GLY A 77 -4.81 10.95 -2.27
C GLY A 77 -4.26 11.66 -1.04
N ILE A 78 -5.12 12.27 -0.22
CA ILE A 78 -4.74 12.94 1.04
C ILE A 78 -4.29 11.92 2.10
N GLU A 79 -4.96 10.76 2.19
CA GLU A 79 -4.56 9.68 3.10
C GLU A 79 -3.12 9.19 2.81
N TYR A 80 -2.80 8.91 1.54
CA TYR A 80 -1.43 8.53 1.16
C TYR A 80 -0.41 9.66 1.39
N LEU A 81 -0.83 10.91 1.27
CA LEU A 81 0.01 12.06 1.58
C LEU A 81 0.35 12.10 3.09
N ALA A 82 -0.63 11.75 3.94
CA ALA A 82 -0.38 11.57 5.38
C ALA A 82 0.57 10.38 5.66
N PHE A 83 0.43 9.27 4.95
CA PHE A 83 1.37 8.14 5.04
C PHE A 83 2.79 8.52 4.62
N CYS A 84 2.94 9.35 3.59
CA CYS A 84 4.25 9.86 3.17
C CYS A 84 4.95 10.63 4.32
N PHE A 85 4.22 11.46 5.08
CA PHE A 85 4.79 12.13 6.27
C PHE A 85 5.18 11.14 7.37
N ILE A 86 4.38 10.11 7.61
CA ILE A 86 4.68 9.06 8.59
C ILE A 86 5.93 8.28 8.16
N ALA A 87 6.06 7.94 6.88
CA ALA A 87 7.22 7.25 6.34
C ALA A 87 8.50 8.10 6.50
N ALA A 88 8.41 9.41 6.22
CA ALA A 88 9.52 10.35 6.44
C ALA A 88 9.93 10.44 7.92
N TYR A 89 8.95 10.49 8.83
CA TYR A 89 9.23 10.50 10.27
C TYR A 89 9.85 9.19 10.76
N GLY A 90 9.36 8.05 10.25
CA GLY A 90 9.91 6.73 10.54
C GLY A 90 11.37 6.60 10.08
N PHE A 91 11.68 7.08 8.87
CA PHE A 91 13.05 7.15 8.37
C PHE A 91 13.95 8.00 9.27
N TYR A 92 13.50 9.21 9.63
CA TYR A 92 14.26 10.11 10.50
C TYR A 92 14.54 9.50 11.88
N LYS A 93 13.52 8.89 12.50
CA LYS A 93 13.66 8.24 13.80
C LYS A 93 14.66 7.09 13.75
N TRP A 94 14.57 6.23 12.74
CA TRP A 94 15.48 5.08 12.60
C TRP A 94 16.92 5.50 12.29
N PHE A 95 17.10 6.54 11.48
CA PHE A 95 18.43 7.09 11.19
C PHE A 95 19.07 7.72 12.44
N LYS A 96 18.26 8.38 13.28
CA LYS A 96 18.72 8.94 14.56
C LYS A 96 19.11 7.86 15.57
N ASP A 97 18.32 6.79 15.68
CA ASP A 97 18.63 5.63 16.53
C ASP A 97 19.94 4.93 16.09
N SER A 98 20.10 4.75 14.77
CA SER A 98 21.31 4.14 14.18
C SER A 98 22.58 4.94 14.46
N LYS A 99 22.51 6.28 14.49
CA LYS A 99 23.64 7.14 14.88
C LYS A 99 23.93 7.11 16.38
N THR A 100 22.91 6.90 17.21
CA THR A 100 23.06 6.93 18.68
C THR A 100 23.69 5.63 19.19
N ALA A 101 23.49 4.50 18.51
CA ALA A 101 24.09 3.22 18.86
C ALA A 101 25.61 3.10 18.55
N VAL A 102 26.21 4.09 17.88
CA VAL A 102 27.63 4.11 17.48
C VAL A 102 28.47 5.09 18.31
N VAL A 103 27.88 5.76 19.30
CA VAL A 103 28.56 6.66 20.26
C VAL A 103 28.57 6.00 21.63
#